data_AF-A0A7C4FTY9-F1
#
_entry.id   AF-A0A7C4FTY9-F1
#
_cell.length_a   1.000
_cell.length_b   1.000
_cell.length_c   1.000
_cell.angle_alpha   90.00
_cell.angle_beta   90.00
_cell.angle_gamma   90.00
#
_symmetry.space_group_name_H-M   'P 1'
#
loop_
_entity.id
_entity.type
_entity.pdbx_description
1 polymer ?
#
loop_
_entity_poly.entity_id
_entity_poly.type
_entity_poly.pdbx_seq_one_letter_code
_entity_poly.pdbx_strand_id
1 'polypeptide(L)'
;MSDFEIARKKMVENQLIPRGISDNRVLSAMLKVPRHLFVNESYYHEAYNDYPLPVGNNQTISQPYMVALMTELLHLKGDEKVLEIGTGSG
;
A
#
# COMPACT_ATOMS: atom_id res chain seq x y z
N MET A 1 -9.06 12.38 -13.63
CA MET A 1 -8.35 11.43 -12.77
C MET A 1 -7.37 10.66 -13.63
N SER A 2 -6.13 10.49 -13.16
CA SER A 2 -5.14 9.66 -13.85
C SER A 2 -5.48 8.17 -13.73
N ASP A 3 -4.94 7.33 -14.60
CA ASP A 3 -5.13 5.87 -14.55
C ASP A 3 -4.69 5.29 -13.19
N PHE A 4 -3.64 5.86 -12.60
CA PHE A 4 -3.16 5.47 -11.27
C PHE A 4 -4.11 5.84 -10.14
N GLU A 5 -4.81 6.97 -10.22
CA GLU A 5 -5.82 7.35 -9.23
C GLU A 5 -7.01 6.37 -9.26
N ILE A 6 -7.44 5.99 -10.47
CA ILE A 6 -8.52 5.02 -10.67
C ILE A 6 -8.10 3.64 -10.14
N ALA A 7 -6.89 3.17 -10.48
CA ALA A 7 -6.37 1.89 -10.03
C ALA A 7 -6.22 1.84 -8.50
N ARG A 8 -5.71 2.91 -7.88
CA ARG A 8 -5.59 3.01 -6.42
C ARG A 8 -6.94 2.97 -5.73
N LYS A 9 -7.91 3.73 -6.24
CA LYS A 9 -9.27 3.72 -5.70
C LYS A 9 -9.89 2.32 -5.77
N LYS A 10 -9.77 1.66 -6.92
CA LYS A 10 -10.22 0.26 -7.09
C LYS A 10 -9.53 -0.72 -6.14
N MET A 11 -8.24 -0.55 -5.88
CA MET A 11 -7.51 -1.38 -4.91
C MET A 11 -8.13 -1.24 -3.51
N VAL A 12 -8.41 -0.01 -3.07
CA VAL A 12 -9.04 0.22 -1.77
C VAL A 12 -10.47 -0.35 -1.72
N GLU A 13 -11.30 -0.03 -2.71
CA GLU A 13 -12.72 -0.40 -2.74
C GLU A 13 -12.96 -1.91 -2.93
N ASN A 14 -12.16 -2.55 -3.78
CA ASN A 14 -12.43 -3.93 -4.20
C ASN A 14 -11.50 -4.96 -3.54
N GLN A 15 -10.37 -4.53 -2.98
CA GLN A 15 -9.40 -5.45 -2.38
C GLN A 15 -9.31 -5.25 -0.87
N LEU A 16 -9.17 -4.02 -0.37
CA LEU A 16 -8.94 -3.79 1.07
C LEU A 16 -10.21 -3.87 1.91
N ILE A 17 -11.23 -3.07 1.56
CA ILE A 17 -12.49 -2.98 2.34
C ILE A 17 -13.20 -4.34 2.44
N PRO A 18 -13.38 -5.11 1.35
CA PRO A 18 -14.05 -6.41 1.41
C PRO A 18 -13.32 -7.45 2.26
N ARG A 19 -12.04 -7.21 2.57
CA ARG A 19 -11.19 -8.09 3.37
C ARG A 19 -10.99 -7.61 4.81
N GLY A 20 -11.81 -6.66 5.25
CA GLY A 20 -11.95 -6.28 6.66
C GLY A 20 -11.17 -5.05 7.08
N ILE A 21 -10.40 -4.40 6.19
CA ILE A 21 -9.75 -3.13 6.50
C ILE A 21 -10.82 -2.04 6.64
N SER A 22 -10.91 -1.44 7.82
CA SER A 22 -12.02 -0.56 8.21
C SER A 22 -11.59 0.73 8.93
N ASP A 23 -10.33 0.85 9.37
CA ASP A 23 -9.80 2.11 9.90
C ASP A 23 -9.73 3.15 8.78
N ASN A 24 -10.59 4.17 8.85
CA ASN A 24 -10.67 5.26 7.89
C ASN A 24 -9.33 5.98 7.67
N ARG A 25 -8.43 6.02 8.66
CA ARG A 25 -7.12 6.66 8.55
C ARG A 25 -6.16 5.79 7.72
N VAL A 26 -6.23 4.47 7.89
CA VAL A 26 -5.49 3.52 7.04
C VAL A 26 -6.00 3.60 5.60
N LEU A 27 -7.32 3.53 5.39
CA LEU A 27 -7.90 3.65 4.05
C LEU A 27 -7.55 4.99 3.38
N SER A 28 -7.57 6.09 4.14
CA SER A 28 -7.15 7.40 3.65
C SER A 28 -5.68 7.45 3.28
N ALA A 29 -4.79 6.83 4.07
CA ALA A 29 -3.38 6.71 3.74
C ALA A 29 -3.16 5.90 2.46
N MET A 30 -3.84 4.76 2.32
CA MET A 30 -3.79 3.92 1.11
C MET A 30 -4.33 4.62 -0.14
N LEU A 31 -5.29 5.55 -0.01
CA LEU A 31 -5.75 6.43 -1.09
C LEU A 31 -4.78 7.57 -1.40
N LYS A 32 -4.05 8.06 -0.40
CA LYS A 32 -3.15 9.22 -0.55
C LYS A 32 -1.79 8.85 -1.14
N VAL A 33 -1.20 7.73 -0.71
CA VAL A 33 0.18 7.37 -1.08
C VAL A 33 0.24 6.76 -2.49
N PRO A 34 1.02 7.34 -3.42
CA PRO A 34 1.15 6.84 -4.77
C PRO A 34 2.08 5.64 -4.88
N ARG A 35 1.58 4.44 -4.60
CA ARG A 35 2.36 3.18 -4.64
C ARG A 35 3.19 2.96 -5.91
N HIS A 36 2.72 3.40 -7.08
CA HIS A 36 3.47 3.33 -8.33
C HIS A 36 4.82 4.07 -8.31
N LEU A 37 5.02 5.06 -7.44
CA LEU A 37 6.32 5.74 -7.28
C LEU A 37 7.36 4.90 -6.51
N PHE A 38 6.96 3.75 -5.98
CA PHE A 38 7.77 2.84 -5.16
C PHE A 38 8.11 1.53 -5.88
N VAL A 39 7.81 1.43 -7.18
CA VAL A 39 8.09 0.26 -8.03
C VAL A 39 8.81 0.68 -9.30
N ASN A 40 9.44 -0.27 -9.98
CA ASN A 40 10.02 -0.01 -11.30
C ASN A 40 8.92 0.34 -12.33
N GLU A 41 9.26 1.20 -13.31
CA GLU A 41 8.36 1.60 -14.40
C GLU A 41 7.75 0.40 -15.14
N SER A 42 8.50 -0.70 -15.27
CA SER A 42 8.01 -1.94 -15.89
C SER A 42 6.80 -2.55 -15.17
N TYR A 43 6.59 -2.22 -13.89
CA TYR A 43 5.50 -2.72 -13.05
C TYR A 43 4.40 -1.68 -12.81
N TYR A 44 4.40 -0.52 -13.49
CA TYR A 44 3.39 0.52 -13.27
C TYR A 44 1.95 0.03 -13.46
N HIS A 45 1.70 -0.81 -14.48
CA HIS A 45 0.39 -1.39 -14.74
C HIS A 45 -0.07 -2.39 -13.65
N GLU A 46 0.87 -2.90 -12.87
CA GLU A 46 0.66 -3.89 -11.82
C GLU A 46 0.69 -3.30 -10.41
N ALA A 47 1.05 -2.01 -10.29
CA ALA A 47 1.39 -1.37 -9.02
C ALA A 47 0.30 -1.49 -7.93
N TYR A 48 -0.97 -1.62 -8.32
CA TYR A 48 -2.12 -1.70 -7.41
C TYR A 48 -2.82 -3.06 -7.40
N ASN A 49 -2.20 -4.09 -7.96
CA ASN A 49 -2.66 -5.45 -7.81
C ASN A 49 -2.22 -6.01 -6.44
N ASP A 50 -3.00 -6.95 -5.89
CA ASP A 50 -2.72 -7.50 -4.56
C ASP A 50 -1.68 -8.64 -4.56
N TYR A 51 -0.45 -8.33 -4.97
CA TYR A 51 0.70 -9.22 -4.86
C TYR A 51 1.99 -8.43 -4.68
N PRO A 52 3.07 -9.06 -4.16
CA PRO A 52 4.36 -8.41 -4.04
C PRO A 52 4.99 -8.14 -5.41
N LEU A 53 5.68 -7.01 -5.54
CA LEU A 53 6.41 -6.64 -6.75
C LEU A 53 7.91 -6.51 -6.47
N PRO A 54 8.80 -6.90 -7.41
CA PRO A 54 10.24 -6.72 -7.24
C PRO A 54 10.62 -5.23 -7.18
N VAL A 55 11.54 -4.88 -6.26
CA VAL A 55 12.12 -3.53 -6.13
C VAL A 55 13.65 -3.51 -6.27
N GLY A 56 14.22 -4.59 -6.79
CA GLY A 56 15.67 -4.78 -6.93
C GLY A 56 16.30 -5.43 -5.70
N ASN A 57 17.59 -5.80 -5.80
CA ASN A 57 18.37 -6.41 -4.71
C ASN A 57 17.70 -7.64 -4.05
N ASN A 58 16.98 -8.44 -4.84
CA ASN A 58 16.18 -9.58 -4.37
C ASN A 58 15.14 -9.22 -3.29
N GLN A 59 14.72 -7.96 -3.23
CA GLN A 59 13.65 -7.47 -2.35
C GLN A 59 12.34 -7.30 -3.12
N THR A 60 11.25 -7.29 -2.37
CA THR A 60 9.92 -7.00 -2.90
C THR A 60 9.25 -5.93 -2.06
N ILE A 61 8.40 -5.11 -2.70
CA ILE A 61 7.40 -4.33 -1.98
C ILE A 61 6.24 -5.26 -1.61
N SER A 62 5.82 -5.23 -0.35
CA SER A 62 4.70 -6.04 0.15
C SER A 62 3.41 -5.76 -0.61
N GLN A 63 2.53 -6.76 -0.73
CA GLN A 63 1.21 -6.57 -1.33
C GLN A 63 0.40 -5.48 -0.59
N PRO A 64 -0.43 -4.67 -1.29
CA PRO A 64 -1.27 -3.64 -0.67
C PRO A 64 -2.06 -4.10 0.55
N TYR A 65 -2.66 -5.30 0.52
CA TYR A 65 -3.43 -5.82 1.66
C TYR A 65 -2.58 -6.05 2.91
N MET A 66 -1.35 -6.56 2.77
CA MET A 66 -0.47 -6.75 3.93
C MET A 66 -0.05 -5.42 4.54
N VAL A 67 0.26 -4.42 3.73
CA VAL A 67 0.59 -3.08 4.22
C VAL A 67 -0.59 -2.50 5.02
N ALA A 68 -1.80 -2.60 4.46
CA ALA A 68 -3.01 -2.11 5.13
C ALA A 68 -3.29 -2.87 6.44
N LEU A 69 -3.22 -4.19 6.44
CA LEU A 69 -3.47 -5.03 7.61
C LEU A 69 -2.45 -4.75 8.72
N MET A 70 -1.15 -4.76 8.40
CA MET A 70 -0.10 -4.47 9.38
C MET A 70 -0.29 -3.09 10.00
N THR A 71 -0.61 -2.08 9.19
CA THR A 71 -0.84 -0.71 9.66
C THR A 71 -2.07 -0.62 10.58
N GLU A 72 -3.16 -1.29 10.23
CA GLU A 72 -4.38 -1.29 11.03
C GLU A 72 -4.18 -1.96 12.40
N LEU A 73 -3.42 -3.05 12.45
CA LEU A 73 -3.09 -3.79 13.68
C LEU A 73 -2.19 -2.99 14.64
N LEU A 74 -1.44 -2.01 14.14
CA LEU A 74 -0.66 -1.10 15.01
C LEU A 74 -1.55 -0.12 15.78
N HIS A 75 -2.81 0.07 15.36
CA HIS A 75 -3.78 0.97 15.99
C HIS A 75 -3.29 2.41 16.19
N LEU A 76 -2.36 2.87 15.34
CA LEU A 76 -1.70 4.18 15.41
C LEU A 76 -2.72 5.32 15.57
N LYS A 77 -2.43 6.33 16.38
CA LYS A 77 -3.23 7.52 16.68
C LYS A 77 -2.69 8.76 15.98
N GLY A 78 -1.42 8.76 15.61
CA GLY A 78 -0.75 9.81 14.84
C GLY A 78 0.28 10.61 15.64
N ASP A 79 0.42 10.32 16.93
CA ASP A 79 1.38 10.91 17.86
C ASP A 79 2.49 9.92 18.27
N GLU A 80 2.42 8.67 17.80
CA GLU A 80 3.42 7.67 18.07
C GLU A 80 4.76 7.96 17.38
N LYS A 81 5.84 7.59 18.06
CA LYS A 81 7.16 7.43 17.43
C LYS A 81 7.29 5.98 16.96
N VAL A 82 7.31 5.78 15.65
CA VAL A 82 7.32 4.45 15.02
C VAL A 82 8.74 4.08 14.57
N LEU A 83 9.12 2.81 14.75
CA LEU A 83 10.29 2.20 14.14
C LEU A 83 9.81 1.13 13.16
N GLU A 84 10.15 1.31 11.88
CA GLU A 84 10.03 0.27 10.87
C GLU A 84 11.41 -0.36 10.63
N ILE A 85 11.47 -1.69 10.58
CA ILE A 85 12.69 -2.44 10.25
C ILE A 85 12.48 -3.08 8.89
N GLY A 86 13.31 -2.68 7.92
CA GLY A 86 13.23 -3.17 6.54
C GLY A 86 12.54 -2.19 5.59
N THR A 87 13.09 -0.99 5.44
CA THR A 87 12.53 0.10 4.62
C THR A 87 12.24 -0.32 3.17
N GLY A 88 13.08 -1.16 2.57
CA GLY A 88 12.85 -1.64 1.20
C GLY A 88 12.70 -0.49 0.20
N SER A 89 11.49 -0.30 -0.32
CA SER A 89 11.15 0.77 -1.27
C SER A 89 10.94 2.15 -0.63
N GLY A 90 10.84 2.25 0.69
CA GLY A 90 10.35 3.41 1.44
C GLY A 90 9.07 3.06 2.18
#